data_AF-T1BS43-F1
#
_entry.id   AF-T1BS43-F1
#
_cell.length_a   1.000
_cell.length_b   1.000
_cell.length_c   1.000
_cell.angle_alpha   90.00
_cell.angle_beta   90.00
_cell.angle_gamma   90.00
#
_symmetry.space_group_name_H-M   'P 1'
#
loop_
_entity.id
_entity.type
_entity.pdbx_description
1 polymer ?
#
loop_
_entity_poly.entity_id
_entity_poly.type
_entity_poly.pdbx_seq_one_letter_code
_entity_poly.pdbx_strand_id
1 'polypeptide(L)'
;PDVLITVEGFADPAGTPAYNKRLGMRRAVAVRNYLIAQGMTTSELRTVSYGAARNRQVKPGAWGAKGEVNRRVALVVDFAEPGAQAVTQAGGAVPSAQG
;
A
#
# COMPACT_ATOMS: atom_id res chain seq x y z
N PRO A 1 -2.04 13.34 -14.85
CA PRO A 1 -2.19 13.07 -13.41
C PRO A 1 -1.43 11.79 -13.05
N ASP A 2 -0.43 11.90 -12.18
CA ASP A 2 0.27 10.72 -11.69
C ASP A 2 -0.61 10.04 -10.64
N VAL A 3 -0.91 8.77 -10.84
CA VAL A 3 -1.76 7.97 -9.95
C VAL A 3 -0.90 6.88 -9.34
N LEU A 4 -0.84 6.85 -8.01
CA LEU A 4 -0.24 5.75 -7.27
C LEU A 4 -1.35 4.93 -6.61
N ILE A 5 -1.39 3.64 -6.89
CA ILE A 5 -2.32 2.71 -6.23
C ILE A 5 -1.55 1.84 -5.24
N THR A 6 -1.94 1.93 -3.98
CA THR A 6 -1.49 1.02 -2.93
C THR A 6 -2.49 -0.12 -2.75
N VAL A 7 -2.05 -1.34 -3.06
CA VAL A 7 -2.79 -2.59 -2.84
C VAL A 7 -2.50 -3.09 -1.43
N GLU A 8 -3.49 -2.99 -0.55
CA GLU A 8 -3.39 -3.39 0.86
C GLU A 8 -4.02 -4.77 1.09
N GLY A 9 -3.22 -5.74 1.54
CA GLY A 9 -3.69 -7.10 1.84
C GLY A 9 -3.99 -7.35 3.31
N PHE A 10 -5.14 -7.98 3.59
CA PHE A 10 -5.61 -8.30 4.94
C PHE A 10 -5.91 -9.81 5.12
N ALA A 11 -5.80 -10.25 6.36
CA ALA A 11 -6.17 -11.57 6.83
C ALA A 11 -7.04 -11.47 8.08
N ASP A 12 -7.74 -12.54 8.42
CA ASP A 12 -8.40 -12.67 9.71
C ASP A 12 -7.36 -13.08 10.78
N PRO A 13 -7.68 -12.98 12.09
CA PRO A 13 -6.71 -13.25 13.15
C PRO A 13 -6.46 -14.74 13.40
N ALA A 14 -6.92 -15.63 12.51
CA ALA A 14 -6.63 -17.05 12.64
C ALA A 14 -5.14 -17.31 12.35
N GLY A 15 -4.44 -18.01 13.26
CA GLY A 15 -3.02 -18.34 13.10
C GLY A 15 -2.05 -17.24 13.53
N THR A 16 -0.76 -17.41 13.19
CA THR A 16 0.31 -16.53 13.70
C THR A 16 0.35 -15.18 12.98
N PRO A 17 0.77 -14.09 13.66
CA PRO A 17 0.91 -12.78 13.03
C PRO A 17 1.81 -12.79 11.78
N ALA A 18 2.92 -13.53 11.83
CA ALA A 18 3.85 -13.67 10.71
C ALA A 18 3.22 -14.41 9.51
N TYR A 19 2.45 -15.48 9.78
CA TYR A 19 1.69 -16.17 8.74
C TYR A 19 0.67 -15.22 8.09
N ASN A 20 -0.10 -14.50 8.90
CA ASN A 20 -1.11 -13.57 8.41
C ASN A 20 -0.52 -12.41 7.61
N LYS A 21 0.65 -11.90 8.00
CA LYS A 21 1.38 -10.88 7.23
C LYS A 21 1.82 -11.43 5.87
N ARG A 22 2.34 -12.65 5.80
CA ARG A 22 2.69 -13.30 4.52
C ARG A 22 1.45 -13.60 3.66
N LEU A 23 0.36 -14.06 4.27
CA LEU A 23 -0.90 -14.34 3.58
C LEU A 23 -1.49 -13.06 2.96
N GLY A 24 -1.55 -11.97 3.72
CA GLY A 24 -1.97 -10.66 3.21
C GLY A 24 -1.08 -10.18 2.06
N MET A 25 0.25 -10.38 2.16
CA MET A 25 1.18 -9.98 1.11
C MET A 25 0.94 -10.78 -0.18
N ARG A 26 0.76 -12.10 -0.09
CA ARG A 26 0.46 -12.93 -1.27
C ARG A 26 -0.82 -12.49 -1.97
N ARG A 27 -1.86 -12.13 -1.21
CA ARG A 27 -3.12 -11.61 -1.77
C ARG A 27 -2.92 -10.27 -2.46
N ALA A 28 -2.18 -9.34 -1.82
CA ALA A 28 -1.87 -8.04 -2.42
C ALA A 28 -1.05 -8.19 -3.71
N VAL A 29 -0.06 -9.07 -3.74
CA VAL A 29 0.75 -9.36 -4.94
C VAL A 29 -0.09 -9.97 -6.06
N ALA A 30 -1.03 -10.88 -5.75
CA ALA A 30 -1.93 -11.45 -6.75
C ALA A 30 -2.78 -10.36 -7.43
N VAL A 31 -3.33 -9.43 -6.65
CA VAL A 31 -4.10 -8.30 -7.19
C VAL A 31 -3.20 -7.32 -7.96
N ARG A 32 -2.00 -7.00 -7.45
CA ARG A 32 -1.01 -6.20 -8.21
C ARG A 32 -0.71 -6.81 -9.57
N ASN A 33 -0.46 -8.11 -9.63
CA ASN A 33 -0.14 -8.80 -10.87
C ASN A 33 -1.33 -8.77 -11.85
N TYR A 34 -2.55 -8.90 -11.32
CA TYR A 34 -3.75 -8.72 -12.13
C TYR A 34 -3.83 -7.30 -12.72
N LEU A 35 -3.60 -6.25 -11.92
CA LEU A 35 -3.61 -4.86 -12.39
C LEU A 35 -2.53 -4.58 -13.44
N ILE A 36 -1.33 -5.17 -13.28
CA ILE A 36 -0.27 -5.11 -14.30
C ILE A 36 -0.76 -5.74 -15.61
N ALA A 37 -1.41 -6.90 -15.53
CA ALA A 37 -1.97 -7.56 -16.71
C ALA A 37 -3.12 -6.76 -17.36
N GLN A 38 -3.76 -5.84 -16.63
CA GLN A 38 -4.75 -4.89 -17.16
C GLN A 38 -4.12 -3.60 -17.73
N GLY A 39 -2.79 -3.49 -17.75
CA GLY A 39 -2.08 -2.39 -18.40
C GLY A 39 -1.48 -1.35 -17.47
N MET A 40 -1.59 -1.51 -16.14
CA MET A 40 -0.90 -0.63 -15.19
C MET A 40 0.60 -0.94 -15.14
N THR A 41 1.41 0.10 -14.92
CA THR A 41 2.86 -0.07 -14.77
C THR A 41 3.24 -0.40 -13.33
N THR A 42 4.41 -1.01 -13.14
CA THR A 42 4.91 -1.32 -11.80
C THR A 42 5.23 -0.08 -10.96
N SER A 43 5.51 1.05 -11.60
CA SER A 43 5.76 2.34 -10.95
C SER A 43 4.51 2.96 -10.33
N GLU A 44 3.33 2.66 -10.88
CA GLU A 44 2.03 3.14 -10.40
C GLU A 44 1.46 2.25 -9.28
N LEU A 45 2.16 1.17 -8.91
CA LEU A 45 1.63 0.13 -8.03
C LEU A 45 2.55 -0.15 -6.85
N ARG A 46 2.00 -0.01 -5.64
CA ARG A 46 2.64 -0.41 -4.38
C ARG A 46 1.84 -1.53 -3.72
N THR A 47 2.52 -2.47 -3.05
CA THR A 47 1.86 -3.51 -2.25
C THR A 47 2.24 -3.40 -0.78
N VAL A 48 1.25 -3.49 0.10
CA VAL A 48 1.42 -3.51 1.55
C VAL A 48 0.58 -4.64 2.14
N SER A 49 1.07 -5.24 3.22
CA SER A 49 0.29 -6.23 3.98
C SER A 49 0.17 -5.79 5.43
N TYR A 50 -1.07 -5.70 5.90
CA TYR A 50 -1.39 -5.48 7.31
C TYR A 50 -1.69 -6.78 8.04
N GLY A 51 -1.79 -7.90 7.32
CA GLY A 51 -2.15 -9.19 7.91
C GLY A 51 -3.43 -9.08 8.75
N ALA A 52 -3.34 -9.47 10.02
CA ALA A 52 -4.44 -9.41 10.98
C ALA A 52 -4.36 -8.20 11.93
N ALA A 53 -3.72 -7.11 11.53
CA ALA A 53 -3.56 -5.92 12.38
C ALA A 53 -4.92 -5.43 12.93
N ARG A 54 -5.04 -5.42 14.26
CA ARG A 54 -6.31 -5.19 14.96
C ARG A 54 -6.95 -3.84 14.62
N ASN A 55 -6.14 -2.79 14.44
CA ASN A 55 -6.60 -1.44 14.07
C ASN A 55 -7.05 -1.32 12.60
N ARG A 56 -6.84 -2.35 11.78
CA ARG A 56 -7.27 -2.40 10.38
C ARG A 56 -8.34 -3.48 10.13
N GLN A 57 -8.82 -4.16 11.17
CA GLN A 57 -9.92 -5.11 11.05
C GLN A 57 -11.25 -4.39 10.93
N VAL A 58 -12.12 -4.86 10.03
CA VAL A 58 -13.50 -4.36 9.91
C VAL A 58 -14.29 -4.79 11.14
N LYS A 59 -14.09 -6.04 11.57
CA LYS A 59 -14.66 -6.58 12.81
C LYS A 59 -13.53 -7.07 13.72
N PRO A 60 -13.11 -6.27 14.71
CA PRO A 60 -11.99 -6.62 15.57
C PRO A 60 -12.13 -7.99 16.23
N GLY A 61 -11.09 -8.83 16.11
CA GLY A 61 -11.03 -10.16 16.72
C GLY A 61 -11.88 -11.25 16.07
N ALA A 62 -12.71 -10.92 15.06
CA ALA A 62 -13.56 -11.92 14.41
C ALA A 62 -12.78 -12.82 13.44
N TRP A 63 -13.02 -14.11 13.53
CA TRP A 63 -12.41 -15.18 12.71
C TRP A 63 -13.48 -16.20 12.27
N GLY A 64 -13.10 -17.16 11.41
CA GLY A 64 -14.02 -18.15 10.84
C GLY A 64 -15.08 -17.49 9.95
N ALA A 65 -16.33 -17.95 10.03
CA ALA A 65 -17.45 -17.33 9.30
C ALA A 65 -17.65 -15.85 9.70
N LYS A 66 -17.51 -15.52 10.99
CA LYS A 66 -17.67 -14.14 11.48
C LYS A 66 -16.54 -13.21 11.03
N GLY A 67 -15.38 -13.76 10.67
CA GLY A 67 -14.20 -13.02 10.23
C GLY A 67 -14.09 -12.84 8.72
N GLU A 68 -15.08 -13.27 7.95
CA GLU A 68 -15.05 -13.19 6.49
C GLU A 68 -14.79 -11.78 5.98
N VAL A 69 -15.43 -10.79 6.58
CA VAL A 69 -15.23 -9.37 6.26
C VAL A 69 -13.80 -8.87 6.50
N ASN A 70 -13.00 -9.56 7.33
CA ASN A 70 -11.59 -9.22 7.56
C ASN A 70 -10.68 -9.77 6.43
N ARG A 71 -11.12 -10.80 5.69
CA ARG A 71 -10.36 -11.41 4.59
C ARG A 71 -10.56 -10.64 3.29
N ARG A 72 -9.82 -9.55 3.09
CA ARG A 72 -9.99 -8.65 1.94
C ARG A 72 -8.67 -8.14 1.37
N VAL A 73 -8.78 -7.53 0.20
CA VAL A 73 -7.76 -6.64 -0.38
C VAL A 73 -8.43 -5.29 -0.62
N ALA A 74 -7.76 -4.19 -0.26
CA ALA A 74 -8.22 -2.83 -0.54
C ALA A 74 -7.28 -2.14 -1.52
N LEU A 75 -7.83 -1.24 -2.33
CA LEU A 75 -7.07 -0.37 -3.23
C LEU A 75 -7.18 1.06 -2.69
N VAL A 76 -6.05 1.64 -2.32
CA VAL A 76 -5.96 3.06 -1.95
C VAL A 76 -5.36 3.78 -3.15
N VAL A 77 -6.06 4.79 -3.65
CA VAL A 77 -5.66 5.54 -4.84
C VAL A 77 -5.23 6.94 -4.41
N ASP A 78 -3.95 7.23 -4.62
CA ASP A 78 -3.35 8.53 -4.37
C ASP A 78 -3.24 9.27 -5.71
N PHE A 79 -3.92 10.40 -5.82
CA PHE A 79 -3.83 11.28 -6.98
C PHE A 79 -2.83 12.39 -6.65
N ALA A 80 -1.72 12.46 -7.38
CA ALA A 80 -0.89 13.65 -7.34
C ALA A 80 -1.62 14.78 -8.06
N GLU A 81 -1.77 15.93 -7.41
CA GLU A 81 -2.27 17.12 -8.10
C GLU A 81 -1.32 17.43 -9.27
N PRO A 82 -1.84 17.65 -10.50
CA PRO A 82 -1.02 18.04 -11.62
C PRO A 82 -0.38 19.41 -11.33
N GLY A 83 0.87 19.39 -10.85
CA GLY A 83 1.64 20.59 -10.50
C GLY A 83 2.52 20.50 -9.25
N ALA A 84 2.38 19.48 -8.40
CA ALA A 84 3.14 19.41 -7.14
C ALA A 84 4.60 18.93 -7.29
N GLN A 85 5.03 18.46 -8.47
CA GLN A 85 6.39 17.98 -8.71
C GLN A 85 7.20 18.96 -9.57
N ALA A 86 7.62 20.09 -8.99
CA ALA A 86 8.66 20.94 -9.60
C ALA A 86 9.38 21.90 -8.63
N VAL A 87 9.37 21.73 -7.30
CA VAL A 87 10.19 22.59 -6.41
C VAL A 87 10.69 21.82 -5.19
N THR A 88 11.73 20.99 -5.33
CA THR A 88 12.75 20.73 -4.28
C THR A 88 13.88 19.93 -4.92
N GLN A 89 14.78 20.64 -5.61
CA GLN A 89 16.22 20.33 -5.77
C GLN A 89 16.82 21.27 -6.83
N ALA A 90 17.05 22.53 -6.45
CA ALA A 90 18.01 23.41 -7.10
C ALA A 90 18.22 24.65 -6.21
N GLY A 91 19.21 24.56 -5.32
CA GLY A 91 19.63 25.65 -4.44
C GLY A 91 21.03 25.39 -3.92
N GLY A 92 21.95 25.10 -4.84
CA GLY A 92 23.36 24.98 -4.54
C GLY A 92 24.02 26.35 -4.31
N ALA A 93 25.13 26.29 -3.58
CA ALA A 93 26.23 27.25 -3.52
C ALA A 93 25.95 28.63 -2.89
N VAL A 94 26.35 28.78 -1.62
CA VAL A 94 26.78 30.08 -1.08
C VAL A 94 28.29 30.21 -1.36
N PRO A 95 28.76 31.19 -2.14
CA PRO A 95 30.17 31.52 -2.20
C PRO A 95 30.51 32.43 -1.00
N SER A 96 31.33 31.93 -0.07
CA SER A 96 31.88 32.75 1.01
C SER A 96 32.94 33.70 0.43
N ALA A 97 32.54 34.96 0.25
CA ALA A 97 33.43 36.09 0.03
C ALA A 97 34.13 36.52 1.34
N GLN A 98 35.29 37.12 1.17
CA GLN A 98 36.30 37.48 2.17
C GLN A 98 35.85 38.51 3.21
N GLY A 99 36.51 38.46 4.37
CA GLY A 99 36.58 39.50 5.41
C GLY A 99 37.70 39.15 6.37
#